data_AF-A0A6P1KEF8-F1
#
_entry.id   AF-A0A6P1KEF8-F1
#
_cell.length_a   1.000
_cell.length_b   1.000
_cell.length_c   1.000
_cell.angle_alpha   90.00
_cell.angle_beta   90.00
_cell.angle_gamma   90.00
#
_symmetry.space_group_name_H-M   'P 1'
#
loop_
_entity.id
_entity.type
_entity.pdbx_description
1 polymer ?
#
loop_
_entity_poly.entity_id
_entity_poly.type
_entity_poly.pdbx_seq_one_letter_code
_entity_poly.pdbx_strand_id
1 'polypeptide(L)'
;MFAQALSFCMMNIRYLQNDQGFNSIGEPEIPKIVFEELIANALIHRDYFVSAPIRLLIFSDRVEIISPGHLPNNLTIENIKMGNSNIRNPILVSFASKLLPYRGLGSGILRAYKAYPDIELIDDRQNNLFKAVIKRKIIQVS
;
A
#
# COMPACT_ATOMS: atom_id res chain seq x y z
N MET A 1 6.66 4.69 -13.13
CA MET A 1 6.39 4.98 -11.71
C MET A 1 5.79 3.80 -10.95
N PHE A 2 4.55 3.34 -11.21
CA PHE A 2 3.94 2.22 -10.47
C PHE A 2 4.76 0.92 -10.54
N ALA A 3 5.11 0.45 -11.73
CA ALA A 3 5.86 -0.80 -11.89
C ALA A 3 7.24 -0.73 -11.20
N GLN A 4 7.93 0.40 -11.29
CA GLN A 4 9.22 0.63 -10.63
C GLN A 4 9.09 0.60 -9.11
N ALA A 5 8.06 1.25 -8.56
CA ALA A 5 7.76 1.24 -7.12
C ALA A 5 7.44 -0.19 -6.64
N LEU A 6 6.64 -0.93 -7.39
CA LEU A 6 6.33 -2.33 -7.09
C LEU A 6 7.57 -3.20 -7.12
N SER A 7 8.39 -3.09 -8.17
CA SER A 7 9.67 -3.81 -8.27
C SER A 7 10.60 -3.46 -7.11
N PHE A 8 10.72 -2.18 -6.74
CA PHE A 8 11.51 -1.76 -5.60
C PHE A 8 11.06 -2.45 -4.30
N CYS A 9 9.76 -2.47 -4.00
CA CYS A 9 9.25 -3.17 -2.82
C CYS A 9 9.54 -4.67 -2.89
N MET A 10 9.20 -5.33 -4.01
CA MET A 10 9.38 -6.78 -4.15
C MET A 10 10.84 -7.20 -4.04
N MET A 11 11.78 -6.44 -4.60
CA MET A 11 13.22 -6.77 -4.55
C MET A 11 13.87 -6.56 -3.17
N ASN A 12 13.21 -5.83 -2.26
CA ASN A 12 13.81 -5.44 -0.98
C ASN A 12 13.09 -6.04 0.24
N ILE A 13 12.17 -6.99 0.01
CA ILE A 13 11.54 -7.81 1.07
C ILE A 13 12.15 -9.21 1.10
N ARG A 14 11.88 -9.97 2.17
CA ARG A 14 12.32 -11.37 2.27
C ARG A 14 11.43 -12.26 1.42
N TYR A 15 12.02 -13.35 0.94
CA TYR A 15 11.33 -14.47 0.33
C TYR A 15 11.53 -15.69 1.23
N LEU A 16 10.42 -16.32 1.62
CA LEU A 16 10.33 -17.44 2.55
C LEU A 16 10.11 -18.73 1.76
N GLN A 17 10.78 -19.81 2.15
CA GLN A 17 10.66 -21.07 1.42
C GLN A 17 9.36 -21.82 1.74
N ASN A 18 8.73 -21.59 2.90
CA ASN A 18 7.43 -22.16 3.30
C ASN A 18 7.25 -23.64 2.94
N ASP A 19 8.20 -24.49 3.37
CA ASP A 19 8.22 -25.95 3.11
C ASP A 19 8.20 -26.35 1.62
N GLN A 20 8.43 -25.42 0.70
CA GLN A 20 8.54 -25.72 -0.72
C GLN A 20 9.87 -26.41 -1.03
N GLY A 21 9.85 -27.28 -2.05
CA GLY A 21 11.01 -28.07 -2.45
C GLY A 21 12.23 -27.21 -2.81
N PHE A 22 13.42 -27.82 -2.79
CA PHE A 22 14.71 -27.14 -2.99
C PHE A 22 14.80 -26.27 -4.25
N ASN A 23 14.06 -26.61 -5.31
CA ASN A 23 14.05 -25.90 -6.60
C ASN A 23 12.94 -24.84 -6.73
N SER A 24 12.19 -24.56 -5.67
CA SER A 24 11.14 -23.54 -5.69
C SER A 24 11.73 -22.14 -5.51
N ILE A 25 11.13 -21.16 -6.20
CA ILE A 25 11.34 -19.76 -5.88
C ILE A 25 10.52 -19.49 -4.61
N GLY A 26 11.17 -19.02 -3.55
CA GLY A 26 10.49 -18.69 -2.30
C GLY A 26 9.31 -17.73 -2.50
N GLU A 27 8.40 -17.69 -1.55
CA GLU A 27 7.25 -16.80 -1.55
C GLU A 27 7.59 -15.49 -0.82
N PRO A 28 7.15 -14.33 -1.35
CA PRO A 28 7.43 -13.06 -0.69
C PRO A 28 6.75 -13.01 0.70
N GLU A 29 7.47 -12.55 1.72
CA GLU A 29 6.95 -12.45 3.10
C GLU A 29 5.73 -11.53 3.22
N ILE A 30 5.60 -10.56 2.29
CA ILE A 30 4.43 -9.72 2.10
C ILE A 30 3.92 -9.99 0.68
N PRO A 31 2.66 -10.44 0.51
CA PRO A 31 2.11 -10.74 -0.81
C PRO A 31 2.15 -9.52 -1.74
N LYS A 32 2.53 -9.74 -3.01
CA LYS A 32 2.63 -8.70 -4.05
C LYS A 32 1.38 -7.81 -4.15
N ILE A 33 0.20 -8.40 -3.97
CA ILE A 33 -1.09 -7.69 -4.01
C ILE A 33 -1.18 -6.57 -2.98
N VAL A 34 -0.54 -6.70 -1.81
CA VAL A 34 -0.53 -5.66 -0.78
C VAL A 34 0.12 -4.39 -1.32
N PHE A 35 1.27 -4.52 -1.98
CA PHE A 35 1.95 -3.39 -2.61
C PHE A 35 1.19 -2.84 -3.80
N GLU A 36 0.59 -3.70 -4.63
CA GLU A 36 -0.23 -3.23 -5.76
C GLU A 36 -1.36 -2.31 -5.30
N GLU A 37 -2.11 -2.72 -4.28
CA GLU A 37 -3.23 -1.95 -3.76
C GLU A 37 -2.76 -0.68 -3.05
N LEU A 38 -1.76 -0.76 -2.18
CA LEU A 38 -1.33 0.39 -1.39
C LEU A 38 -0.57 1.44 -2.22
N ILE A 39 0.25 1.03 -3.19
CA ILE A 39 0.93 1.96 -4.11
C ILE A 39 -0.10 2.61 -5.04
N ALA A 40 -1.06 1.84 -5.57
CA ALA A 40 -2.12 2.41 -6.40
C ALA A 40 -2.96 3.43 -5.62
N ASN A 41 -3.35 3.10 -4.39
CA ASN A 41 -4.07 4.03 -3.51
C ASN A 41 -3.25 5.30 -3.24
N ALA A 42 -1.95 5.17 -2.95
CA ALA A 42 -1.08 6.31 -2.73
C ALA A 42 -1.00 7.22 -3.96
N LEU A 43 -0.90 6.66 -5.18
CA LEU A 43 -0.87 7.43 -6.43
C LEU A 43 -2.21 8.11 -6.75
N ILE A 44 -3.33 7.42 -6.54
CA ILE A 44 -4.67 7.93 -6.87
C ILE A 44 -5.09 9.04 -5.89
N HIS A 45 -4.82 8.86 -4.60
CA HIS A 45 -5.31 9.74 -3.54
C HIS A 45 -4.29 10.74 -3.01
N ARG A 46 -3.07 10.76 -3.59
CA ARG A 46 -2.06 11.80 -3.32
C ARG A 46 -2.66 13.18 -3.53
N ASP A 47 -2.34 14.09 -2.63
CA ASP A 47 -2.57 15.51 -2.85
C ASP A 47 -1.53 16.05 -3.85
N TYR A 48 -1.98 16.34 -5.07
CA TYR A 48 -1.13 16.85 -6.14
C TYR A 48 -0.84 18.36 -6.05
N PHE A 49 -1.49 19.09 -5.14
CA PHE A 49 -1.14 20.48 -4.85
C PHE A 49 0.07 20.60 -3.92
N VAL A 50 0.43 19.52 -3.22
CA VAL A 50 1.62 19.48 -2.37
C VAL A 50 2.82 18.99 -3.19
N SER A 51 3.88 19.80 -3.25
CA SER A 51 5.15 19.45 -3.91
C SER A 51 6.02 18.54 -3.03
N ALA A 52 5.52 17.33 -2.73
CA ALA A 52 6.24 16.31 -1.99
C ALA A 52 6.06 14.91 -2.63
N PRO A 53 7.10 14.06 -2.72
CA PRO A 53 6.96 12.74 -3.31
C PRO A 53 6.20 11.78 -2.38
N ILE A 54 5.69 10.68 -2.95
CA ILE A 54 5.33 9.49 -2.17
C ILE A 54 6.64 8.84 -1.73
N ARG A 55 6.77 8.53 -0.44
CA ARG A 55 7.96 7.86 0.11
C ARG A 55 7.67 6.38 0.33
N LEU A 56 8.59 5.54 -0.11
CA LEU A 56 8.61 4.10 0.15
C LEU A 56 9.83 3.81 1.03
N LEU A 57 9.59 3.40 2.27
CA LEU A 57 10.65 3.14 3.25
C LEU A 57 10.56 1.68 3.67
N ILE A 58 11.67 0.96 3.61
CA ILE A 58 11.73 -0.47 3.95
C ILE A 58 12.69 -0.61 5.13
N PHE A 59 12.15 -0.98 6.28
CA PHE A 59 12.86 -1.23 7.52
C PHE A 59 12.92 -2.73 7.80
N SER A 60 13.76 -3.16 8.73
CA SER A 60 13.89 -4.57 9.12
C SER A 60 12.60 -5.16 9.70
N ASP A 61 11.75 -4.33 10.29
CA ASP A 61 10.52 -4.67 11.02
C ASP A 61 9.24 -4.22 10.30
N ARG A 62 9.31 -3.34 9.30
CA ARG A 62 8.12 -2.81 8.60
C ARG A 62 8.43 -2.21 7.24
N VAL A 63 7.41 -2.04 6.42
CA VAL A 63 7.44 -1.22 5.20
C VAL A 63 6.45 -0.07 5.36
N GLU A 64 6.87 1.15 5.03
CA GLU A 64 6.03 2.34 5.09
C GLU A 64 5.82 2.94 3.69
N ILE A 65 4.56 3.20 3.35
CA ILE A 65 4.15 3.94 2.16
C ILE A 65 3.51 5.25 2.62
N ILE A 66 4.18 6.37 2.39
CA ILE A 66 3.77 7.68 2.89
C ILE A 66 3.38 8.57 1.71
N SER A 67 2.11 8.96 1.65
CA SER A 67 1.58 9.85 0.61
C SER A 67 1.28 11.24 1.17
N PRO A 68 1.59 12.33 0.44
CA PRO A 68 1.10 13.67 0.77
C PRO A 68 -0.42 13.74 0.73
N GLY A 69 -1.00 14.44 1.71
CA GLY A 69 -2.44 14.61 1.86
C GLY A 69 -3.04 13.71 2.94
N HIS A 70 -3.61 14.31 3.97
CA HIS A 70 -4.45 13.63 4.97
C HIS A 70 -5.85 13.33 4.40
N LEU A 71 -6.60 12.39 4.96
CA LEU A 71 -7.91 11.97 4.44
C LEU A 71 -8.90 13.13 4.22
N PRO A 72 -9.57 13.21 3.05
CA PRO A 72 -10.44 14.34 2.74
C PRO A 72 -11.75 14.29 3.55
N ASN A 73 -12.26 15.48 3.90
CA ASN A 73 -13.56 15.65 4.56
C ASN A 73 -13.66 14.88 5.89
N ASN A 74 -14.84 14.27 6.15
CA ASN A 74 -15.13 13.44 7.33
C ASN A 74 -14.73 11.96 7.13
N LEU A 75 -13.87 11.64 6.17
CA LEU A 75 -13.40 10.27 5.97
C LEU A 75 -12.44 9.90 7.11
N THR A 76 -12.70 8.77 7.77
CA THR A 76 -11.86 8.23 8.84
C THR A 76 -11.18 6.95 8.40
N ILE A 77 -10.24 6.46 9.20
CA ILE A 77 -9.56 5.17 8.94
C ILE A 77 -10.56 4.02 8.97
N GLU A 78 -11.52 4.05 9.90
CA GLU A 78 -12.59 3.05 10.03
C GLU A 78 -13.45 3.03 8.77
N ASN A 79 -13.82 4.20 8.25
CA ASN A 79 -14.59 4.33 7.01
C ASN A 79 -13.86 3.67 5.84
N ILE A 80 -12.56 3.90 5.69
CA ILE A 80 -11.75 3.32 4.61
C ILE A 80 -11.61 1.81 4.77
N LYS A 81 -11.46 1.33 6.00
CA LYS A 81 -11.46 -0.11 6.32
C LYS A 81 -12.81 -0.78 6.02
N MET A 82 -13.91 -0.03 5.98
CA MET A 82 -15.23 -0.51 5.53
C MET A 82 -15.42 -0.37 4.01
N GLY A 83 -14.43 0.14 3.29
CA GLY A 83 -14.46 0.32 1.84
C GLY A 83 -15.04 1.67 1.37
N ASN A 84 -15.29 2.61 2.29
CA ASN A 84 -15.68 3.96 1.89
C ASN A 84 -14.49 4.68 1.25
N SER A 85 -14.71 5.25 0.07
CA SER A 85 -13.68 5.93 -0.70
C SER A 85 -14.22 7.23 -1.28
N ASN A 86 -13.52 8.33 -1.00
CA ASN A 86 -13.79 9.63 -1.62
C ASN A 86 -12.80 9.91 -2.74
N ILE A 87 -13.33 10.20 -3.92
CA ILE A 87 -12.53 10.59 -5.08
C ILE A 87 -12.07 12.04 -4.88
N ARG A 88 -10.76 12.28 -4.84
CA ARG A 88 -10.21 13.64 -4.86
C ARG A 88 -10.19 14.24 -6.27
N ASN A 89 -9.78 13.43 -7.24
CA ASN A 89 -9.61 13.87 -8.62
C ASN A 89 -10.23 12.83 -9.58
N PRO A 90 -11.44 13.09 -10.10
CA PRO A 90 -12.13 12.18 -11.02
C PRO A 90 -11.35 11.89 -12.31
N ILE A 91 -10.57 12.86 -12.79
CA ILE A 91 -9.74 12.70 -13.99
C ILE A 91 -8.65 11.67 -13.71
N LEU A 92 -7.90 11.81 -12.61
CA LEU A 92 -6.87 10.85 -12.23
C LEU A 92 -7.42 9.43 -12.03
N VAL A 93 -8.59 9.29 -11.40
CA VAL A 93 -9.24 7.97 -11.24
C VAL A 93 -9.59 7.35 -12.60
N SER A 94 -10.06 8.14 -13.56
CA SER A 94 -10.40 7.64 -14.90
C SER A 94 -9.19 7.19 -15.72
N PHE A 95 -8.01 7.74 -15.46
CA PHE A 95 -6.75 7.25 -16.03
C PHE A 95 -6.20 6.06 -15.24
N ALA A 96 -6.33 6.07 -13.92
CA ALA A 96 -5.89 4.98 -13.06
C ALA A 96 -6.56 3.65 -13.40
N SER A 97 -7.85 3.66 -13.76
CA SER A 97 -8.56 2.46 -14.22
C SER A 97 -7.99 1.85 -15.50
N LYS A 98 -7.23 2.62 -16.29
CA LYS A 98 -6.59 2.17 -17.53
C LYS A 98 -5.12 1.80 -17.35
N LEU A 99 -4.44 2.38 -16.35
CA LEU A 99 -2.98 2.34 -16.22
C LEU A 99 -2.47 1.55 -15.01
N LEU A 100 -3.32 1.34 -14.00
CA LEU A 100 -2.99 0.61 -12.78
C LEU A 100 -3.80 -0.70 -12.73
N PRO A 101 -3.38 -1.71 -11.94
CA PRO A 101 -4.19 -2.90 -11.65
C PRO A 101 -5.38 -2.53 -10.74
N TYR A 102 -6.23 -1.66 -11.26
CA TYR A 102 -7.33 -1.04 -10.55
C TYR A 102 -8.58 -1.92 -10.69
N ARG A 103 -9.10 -2.40 -9.56
CA ARG A 103 -10.24 -3.32 -9.50
C ARG A 103 -11.47 -2.69 -8.83
N GLY A 104 -11.66 -1.38 -9.02
CA GLY A 104 -12.78 -0.60 -8.48
C GLY A 104 -12.47 0.19 -7.20
N LEU A 105 -13.23 1.25 -6.96
CA LEU A 105 -13.09 2.13 -5.77
C LEU A 105 -13.40 1.37 -4.48
N GLY A 106 -12.75 1.75 -3.38
CA GLY A 106 -13.07 1.25 -2.03
C GLY A 106 -12.65 -0.19 -1.72
N SER A 107 -12.36 -1.00 -2.74
CA SER A 107 -12.06 -2.43 -2.56
C SER A 107 -10.57 -2.72 -2.34
N GLY A 108 -9.67 -1.79 -2.66
CA GLY A 108 -8.23 -2.05 -2.64
C GLY A 108 -7.65 -2.24 -1.24
N ILE A 109 -8.03 -1.37 -0.30
CA ILE A 109 -7.61 -1.50 1.10
C ILE A 109 -8.13 -2.80 1.72
N LEU A 110 -9.38 -3.17 1.44
CA LEU A 110 -9.96 -4.44 1.88
C LEU A 110 -9.19 -5.66 1.36
N ARG A 111 -8.78 -5.65 0.08
CA ARG A 111 -7.96 -6.73 -0.50
C ARG A 111 -6.58 -6.80 0.13
N ALA A 112 -5.94 -5.65 0.39
CA ALA A 112 -4.67 -5.60 1.07
C ALA A 112 -4.77 -6.22 2.48
N TYR A 113 -5.78 -5.82 3.27
CA TYR A 113 -6.05 -6.41 4.59
C TYR A 113 -6.35 -7.91 4.54
N LYS A 114 -7.14 -8.35 3.56
CA LYS A 114 -7.47 -9.76 3.38
C LYS A 114 -6.23 -10.60 3.08
N ALA A 115 -5.30 -10.06 2.29
CA ALA A 115 -4.05 -10.74 1.95
C ALA A 115 -3.01 -10.67 3.08
N TYR A 116 -3.00 -9.58 3.84
CA TYR A 116 -2.05 -9.33 4.92
C TYR A 116 -2.67 -8.43 6.00
N PRO A 117 -3.09 -8.99 7.15
CA PRO A 117 -3.84 -8.23 8.15
C PRO A 117 -2.99 -7.25 8.95
N ASP A 118 -1.67 -7.44 9.01
CA ASP A 118 -0.72 -6.64 9.81
C ASP A 118 -0.39 -5.29 9.13
N ILE A 119 -1.42 -4.54 8.75
CA ILE A 119 -1.35 -3.21 8.12
C ILE A 119 -1.97 -2.18 9.06
N GLU A 120 -1.22 -1.11 9.33
CA GLU A 120 -1.68 0.05 10.08
C GLU A 120 -1.81 1.26 9.14
N LEU A 121 -2.99 1.85 9.10
CA LEU A 121 -3.26 3.05 8.32
C LEU A 121 -3.32 4.25 9.29
N ILE A 122 -2.59 5.32 8.96
CA ILE A 122 -2.44 6.49 9.83
C ILE A 122 -2.81 7.74 9.02
N ASP A 123 -3.79 8.49 9.52
CA ASP A 123 -4.19 9.81 9.02
C ASP A 123 -3.46 10.90 9.85
N ASP A 124 -2.26 11.28 9.41
CA ASP A 124 -1.42 12.27 10.09
C ASP A 124 -1.80 13.69 9.65
N ARG A 125 -2.86 14.20 10.28
CA ARG A 125 -3.43 15.52 9.96
C ARG A 125 -2.48 16.68 10.24
N GLN A 126 -1.62 16.55 11.27
CA GLN A 126 -0.67 17.59 11.63
C GLN A 126 0.37 17.81 10.54
N ASN A 127 0.89 16.73 9.96
CA ASN A 127 1.88 16.79 8.89
C ASN A 127 1.26 16.76 7.48
N ASN A 128 -0.07 16.69 7.38
CA ASN A 128 -0.81 16.49 6.14
C ASN A 128 -0.31 15.27 5.34
N LEU A 129 -0.24 14.11 6.00
CA LEU A 129 0.23 12.86 5.41
C LEU A 129 -0.77 11.72 5.65
N PHE A 130 -0.83 10.79 4.70
CA PHE A 130 -1.43 9.48 4.90
C PHE A 130 -0.35 8.41 4.84
N LYS A 131 -0.32 7.51 5.83
CA LYS A 131 0.69 6.44 5.92
C LYS A 131 0.02 5.08 5.93
N ALA A 132 0.55 4.16 5.14
CA ALA A 132 0.29 2.73 5.28
C ALA A 132 1.56 2.04 5.77
N VAL A 133 1.49 1.44 6.95
CA VAL A 133 2.60 0.77 7.63
C VAL A 133 2.31 -0.73 7.65
N ILE A 134 3.09 -1.50 6.91
CA ILE A 134 2.97 -2.96 6.81
C ILE A 134 4.00 -3.55 7.77
N LYS A 135 3.56 -4.17 8.86
CA LYS A 135 4.46 -4.76 9.86
C LYS A 135 4.99 -6.08 9.33
N ARG A 136 6.31 -6.28 9.30
CA ARG A 136 6.93 -7.54 8.86
C ARG A 136 6.84 -8.55 10.00
N LYS A 137 6.50 -9.79 9.67
CA LYS A 137 6.52 -10.88 10.65
C LYS A 137 7.96 -11.14 11.12
N ILE A 138 8.15 -11.20 12.43
CA ILE A 138 9.41 -11.65 13.01
C ILE A 138 9.48 -13.16 12.79
N ILE A 139 10.41 -13.60 11.94
CA ILE A 139 10.68 -15.02 11.76
C ILE A 139 11.52 -15.43 12.96
N GLN A 140 10.94 -16.19 13.89
CA GLN A 140 11.74 -16.91 14.88
C GLN A 140 12.48 -18.02 14.13
N VAL A 141 13.80 -17.91 14.08
CA VAL A 141 14.66 -19.00 13.62
C VAL A 141 14.72 -20.00 14.77
N SER A 142 14.01 -21.12 14.61
CA SER A 142 14.10 -22.30 15.48
C SER A 142 15.37 -23.09 15.20
#